data_AF-D8TFI5-F1
#
_entry.id   AF-D8TFI5-F1
#
_cell.length_a   1.000
_cell.length_b   1.000
_cell.length_c   1.000
_cell.angle_alpha   90.00
_cell.angle_beta   90.00
_cell.angle_gamma   90.00
#
_symmetry.space_group_name_H-M   'P 1'
#
loop_
_entity.id
_entity.type
_entity.pdbx_description
1 polymer ?
#
loop_
_entity_poly.entity_id
_entity_poly.type
_entity_poly.pdbx_seq_one_letter_code
_entity_poly.pdbx_strand_id
1 'polypeptide(L)' 'GPCTVCEWNPEWDSLLPDEQARLKARQGVKYVCLDGLQRVRNETLEPVAKDGVTIGEVCVRGNMVFKGYLNNPDSGDLA' A
#
# COMPACT_ATOMS: atom_id res chain seq x y z
N GLY A 1 5.42 5.19 -0.50
CA GLY A 1 6.19 4.63 0.63
C GLY A 1 6.54 3.18 0.33
N PRO A 2 7.56 2.58 0.98
CA PRO A 2 8.21 1.31 0.62
C PRO A 2 7.34 0.05 0.86
N CYS A 3 6.02 0.19 0.83
CA CYS A 3 5.07 -0.89 1.08
C CYS A 3 4.42 -1.41 -0.22
N THR A 4 4.46 -0.61 -1.30
CA THR A 4 3.86 -0.99 -2.58
C THR A 4 4.76 -0.69 -3.76
N VAL A 5 4.54 -1.42 -4.83
CA VAL A 5 5.24 -1.32 -6.11
C VAL A 5 4.23 -1.40 -7.26
N CYS A 6 4.63 -0.90 -8.44
CA CYS A 6 4.03 -1.26 -9.72
C CYS A 6 4.68 -2.55 -10.23
N GLU A 7 4.06 -3.70 -9.95
CA GLU A 7 4.47 -4.95 -10.59
C GLU A 7 4.18 -4.84 -12.09
N TRP A 8 5.18 -5.14 -12.91
CA TRP A 8 5.04 -4.99 -14.35
C TRP A 8 4.19 -6.14 -14.90
N ASN A 9 3.18 -5.83 -15.71
CA ASN A 9 2.44 -6.83 -16.45
C ASN A 9 3.05 -6.95 -17.86
N PRO A 10 3.51 -8.14 -18.30
CA PRO A 10 4.06 -8.36 -19.64
C PRO A 10 3.16 -7.90 -20.80
N GLU A 11 1.83 -7.87 -20.60
CA GLU A 11 0.90 -7.35 -21.62
C GLU A 11 1.13 -5.87 -21.97
N TRP A 12 1.84 -5.13 -21.11
CA TRP A 12 2.14 -3.72 -21.34
C TRP A 12 3.33 -3.48 -22.27
N ASP A 13 4.14 -4.52 -22.55
CA ASP A 13 5.32 -4.41 -23.41
C ASP A 13 4.96 -3.98 -24.85
N SER A 14 3.74 -4.28 -25.29
CA SER A 14 3.24 -3.89 -26.62
C SER A 14 2.67 -2.47 -26.70
N LEU A 15 2.56 -1.76 -25.57
CA LEU A 15 1.98 -0.41 -25.53
C LEU A 15 2.99 0.66 -25.93
N LEU A 16 2.51 1.86 -26.27
CA LEU A 16 3.38 2.99 -26.56
C LEU A 16 4.14 3.45 -25.31
N PRO A 17 5.35 4.05 -25.45
CA PRO A 17 6.16 4.50 -24.31
C PRO A 17 5.40 5.40 -23.32
N ASP A 18 4.54 6.29 -23.80
CA ASP A 18 3.75 7.18 -22.95
C ASP A 18 2.72 6.42 -22.11
N GLU A 19 2.11 5.38 -22.67
CA GLU A 19 1.15 4.53 -21.97
C GLU A 19 1.86 3.66 -20.94
N GLN A 20 3.01 3.09 -21.30
CA GLN A 20 3.89 2.35 -20.39
C GLN A 20 4.31 3.22 -19.20
N ALA A 21 4.74 4.46 -19.44
CA ALA A 21 5.14 5.39 -18.38
C ALA A 21 3.96 5.71 -17.44
N ARG A 22 2.76 5.93 -17.98
CA ARG A 22 1.54 6.16 -17.19
C ARG A 22 1.16 4.95 -16.34
N LEU A 23 1.32 3.74 -16.86
CA LEU A 23 1.07 2.50 -16.11
C LEU A 23 2.12 2.29 -15.02
N LYS A 24 3.41 2.51 -15.32
CA LYS A 24 4.52 2.34 -14.38
C LYS A 24 4.45 3.30 -13.19
N ALA A 25 3.86 4.47 -13.37
CA ALA A 25 3.66 5.45 -12.30
C ALA A 25 2.65 4.99 -11.22
N ARG A 26 1.84 3.96 -11.49
CA ARG A 26 0.84 3.46 -10.53
C ARG A 26 1.50 2.81 -9.32
N GLN A 27 0.79 2.75 -8.21
CA GLN A 27 1.21 2.04 -7.00
C GLN A 27 0.03 1.20 -6.50
N GLY A 28 0.32 0.05 -5.89
CA GLY A 28 -0.74 -0.73 -5.25
C GLY A 28 -0.47 -2.22 -5.07
N VAL A 29 0.54 -2.78 -5.72
CA VAL A 29 0.94 -4.17 -5.46
C VAL A 29 1.74 -4.21 -4.17
N LYS A 30 1.27 -4.99 -3.20
CA LYS A 30 1.90 -5.19 -1.90
C LYS A 30 3.26 -5.89 -2.09
N TYR A 31 4.32 -5.42 -1.42
CA TYR A 31 5.58 -6.16 -1.37
C TYR A 31 5.41 -7.53 -0.71
N VAL A 32 6.22 -8.50 -1.15
CA VAL A 32 6.20 -9.88 -0.61
C VAL A 32 6.40 -9.92 0.92
N CYS A 33 7.18 -8.98 1.47
CA CYS A 33 7.44 -8.92 2.92
C CYS A 33 6.24 -8.42 3.75
N LEU A 34 5.18 -7.90 3.14
CA LEU A 34 4.00 -7.47 3.87
C LEU A 34 2.98 -8.59 3.96
N ASP A 35 2.29 -8.66 5.08
CA ASP A 35 1.20 -9.62 5.30
C ASP A 35 -0.12 -9.10 4.72
N GLY A 36 -0.44 -7.82 4.95
CA GLY A 36 -1.69 -7.20 4.52
C GLY A 36 -1.52 -5.78 4.01
N LEU A 37 -2.32 -5.43 3.00
CA LEU A 37 -2.50 -4.07 2.50
C LEU A 37 -3.97 -3.89 2.18
N GLN A 38 -4.62 -2.94 2.84
CA GLN A 38 -6.04 -2.66 2.65
C GLN A 38 -6.31 -1.17 2.68
N ARG A 39 -7.38 -0.77 1.99
CA ARG A 39 -7.85 0.61 1.98
C ARG A 39 -9.19 0.66 2.70
N VAL A 40 -9.30 1.50 3.73
CA VAL A 40 -10.45 1.52 4.64
C VAL A 40 -10.98 2.93 4.86
N ARG A 41 -12.23 3.03 5.31
CA ARG A 41 -12.79 4.29 5.82
C ARG A 41 -12.19 4.59 7.20
N ASN A 42 -11.81 5.84 7.47
CA ASN A 42 -11.16 6.22 8.73
C ASN A 42 -12.05 5.87 9.94
N GLU A 43 -13.34 6.23 9.89
CA GLU A 43 -14.22 6.10 11.06
C GLU A 43 -14.66 4.67 11.35
N THR A 44 -14.80 3.84 10.31
CA THR A 44 -15.41 2.50 10.45
C THR A 44 -14.43 1.36 10.22
N LEU A 45 -13.25 1.63 9.68
CA LEU A 45 -12.26 0.65 9.23
C LEU A 45 -12.79 -0.36 8.19
N GLU A 46 -13.94 -0.08 7.59
CA GLU A 46 -14.54 -0.92 6.55
C GLU A 46 -13.82 -0.71 5.21
N PRO A 47 -13.69 -1.77 4.37
CA PRO A 47 -13.07 -1.66 3.06
C PRO A 47 -13.74 -0.61 2.17
N VAL A 48 -12.94 0.16 1.43
CA VAL A 48 -13.44 1.06 0.38
C VAL A 48 -13.40 0.41 -1.01
N ALA A 49 -14.22 0.94 -1.93
CA ALA A 49 -14.21 0.52 -3.32
C ALA A 49 -12.83 0.73 -3.99
N LYS A 50 -12.47 -0.18 -4.91
CA LYS A 50 -11.22 -0.14 -5.70
C LYS A 50 -11.41 0.57 -7.03
N ASP A 51 -12.03 1.75 -7.00
CA ASP A 51 -12.45 2.52 -8.18
C ASP A 51 -11.47 3.66 -8.57
N GLY A 52 -10.46 3.94 -7.73
CA GLY A 52 -9.52 5.03 -7.94
C GLY A 52 -10.08 6.44 -7.64
N VAL A 53 -11.32 6.54 -7.15
CA VAL A 53 -12.03 7.80 -6.88
C VAL A 53 -12.42 7.90 -5.41
N THR A 54 -12.96 6.82 -4.83
CA THR A 54 -13.35 6.75 -3.43
C THR A 54 -12.12 6.99 -2.55
N ILE A 55 -12.18 7.96 -1.63
CA ILE A 55 -11.09 8.30 -0.70
C ILE A 55 -11.17 7.40 0.54
N GLY A 56 -10.02 6.98 1.05
CA GLY A 56 -9.87 6.17 2.26
C GLY A 56 -8.40 6.12 2.70
N GLU A 57 -8.15 5.54 3.86
CA GLU A 57 -6.83 5.37 4.45
C GLU A 57 -6.19 4.07 4.01
N VAL A 58 -4.86 4.06 3.88
CA VAL A 58 -4.09 2.87 3.52
C VAL A 58 -3.55 2.24 4.81
N CYS A 59 -4.09 1.08 5.16
CA CYS A 59 -3.62 0.28 6.28
C CYS A 59 -2.65 -0.79 5.79
N VAL A 60 -1.52 -0.92 6.48
CA VAL A 60 -0.47 -1.89 6.20
C VAL A 60 -0.28 -2.79 7.41
N ARG A 61 -0.15 -4.09 7.19
CA ARG A 61 0.12 -5.10 8.23
C ARG A 61 1.30 -5.96 7.83
N GLY A 62 2.23 -6.21 8.75
CA GLY A 62 3.37 -7.10 8.52
C GLY A 62 4.55 -6.77 9.42
N ASN A 63 5.67 -7.44 9.20
CA ASN A 63 6.90 -7.19 9.95
C ASN A 63 7.57 -5.84 9.58
N MET A 64 7.16 -5.20 8.48
CA MET A 64 7.68 -3.90 8.06
C MET A 64 6.99 -2.70 8.75
N VAL A 65 6.04 -2.93 9.66
CA VAL A 65 5.49 -1.86 10.51
C VAL A 65 6.16 -1.87 11.87
N PHE A 66 6.52 -0.68 12.36
CA PHE A 66 7.05 -0.51 13.71
C PHE A 66 5.93 -0.72 14.73
N LYS A 67 6.24 -1.40 15.84
CA LYS A 67 5.30 -1.56 16.96
C LYS A 67 5.19 -0.32 17.84
N GLY A 68 6.25 0.47 17.89
CA GLY A 68 6.37 1.67 18.71
C GLY A 68 7.74 2.31 18.52
N TYR A 69 8.05 3.32 19.31
CA TYR A 69 9.33 4.01 19.26
C TYR A 69 10.32 3.47 20.29
N LEU A 70 11.57 3.32 19.89
CA LEU A 70 12.65 2.91 20.79
C LEU A 70 12.78 3.91 21.95
N ASN A 71 12.79 3.39 23.18
CA ASN A 71 12.88 4.16 24.44
C ASN A 71 11.69 5.09 24.74
N ASN A 72 10.53 4.88 24.11
CA ASN A 72 9.31 5.60 24.46
C ASN A 72 8.20 4.61 24.85
N PRO A 73 8.17 4.16 26.13
CA PRO A 73 7.21 3.18 26.60
C PRO A 73 5.74 3.63 26.48
N ASP A 74 5.48 4.93 26.47
CA ASP A 74 4.12 5.50 26.37
C ASP A 74 3.61 5.59 24.92
N SER A 75 4.44 5.29 23.92
CA SER A 75 4.11 5.50 22.50
C SER A 75 3.46 4.31 21.77
N GLY A 76 3.09 3.25 22.50
CA GLY A 76 2.36 2.10 21.96
C GLY A 76 3.19 0.81 21.99
N ASP A 77 2.59 -0.20 22.64
CA ASP A 77 2.95 -1.62 22.76
C ASP A 77 4.44 -2.00 22.63
N LEU A 78 5.17 -1.78 23.74
CA LEU A 78 6.27 -2.67 24.11
C LEU A 78 5.65 -4.02 24.52
N ALA A 79 6.04 -5.09 23.83
CA ALA A 79 5.65 -6.46 24.17
C ALA A 79 6.08 -6.86 25.58
#